data_AF-A0AAF0DKN8-F1
#
_entry.id   AF-A0AAF0DKN8-F1
#
_cell.length_a   1.000
_cell.length_b   1.000
_cell.length_c   1.000
_cell.angle_alpha   90.00
_cell.angle_beta   90.00
_cell.angle_gamma   90.00
#
_symmetry.space_group_name_H-M   'P 1'
#
loop_
_entity.id
_entity.type
_entity.pdbx_description
1 polymer ?
#
loop_
_entity_poly.entity_id
_entity_poly.type
_entity_poly.pdbx_seq_one_letter_code
_entity_poly.pdbx_strand_id
1 'polypeptide(L)'
;MATKPLLFLTSKQVQRLHGLWINASAHPSQPHLLESAVHSPIDVHHYTNQEDVFQLAANLSEKIMKNHPYQDGNKRTGLVAVDMFLKVNGYRLLNAPLKKDQVNMDLANAQVAAVTNQWSASRLGNYYESLAMRSRPSISRLITFSALSIPENQRLLPQLHIPQ
;
A
#
# COMPACT_ATOMS: atom_id res chain seq x y z
N MET A 1 -6.12 -11.66 25.15
CA MET A 1 -6.26 -11.99 23.72
C MET A 1 -5.10 -11.34 22.99
N ALA A 2 -4.23 -12.08 22.30
CA ALA A 2 -3.12 -11.48 21.58
C ALA A 2 -3.67 -10.71 20.36
N THR A 3 -3.58 -9.38 20.38
CA THR A 3 -3.83 -8.54 19.21
C THR A 3 -2.78 -8.89 18.15
N LYS A 4 -3.22 -9.15 16.92
CA LYS A 4 -2.30 -9.44 15.81
C LYS A 4 -1.43 -8.18 15.58
N PRO A 5 -0.10 -8.30 15.45
CA PRO A 5 0.75 -7.13 15.21
C PRO A 5 0.42 -6.48 13.87
N LEU A 6 0.47 -5.14 13.83
CA LEU A 6 0.34 -4.35 12.62
C LEU A 6 1.52 -4.63 11.67
N LEU A 7 1.22 -4.79 10.40
CA LEU A 7 2.20 -5.01 9.34
C LEU A 7 2.35 -3.74 8.51
N PHE A 8 3.59 -3.27 8.40
CA PHE A 8 3.93 -2.09 7.60
C PHE A 8 4.58 -2.50 6.28
N LEU A 9 4.36 -1.69 5.23
CA LEU A 9 5.02 -1.88 3.94
C LEU A 9 6.47 -1.39 4.03
N THR A 10 7.34 -1.93 3.18
CA THR A 10 8.70 -1.39 2.97
C THR A 10 8.78 -0.58 1.67
N SER A 11 9.78 0.29 1.55
CA SER A 11 10.02 1.06 0.32
C SER A 11 10.17 0.18 -0.91
N LYS A 12 10.86 -0.96 -0.78
CA LYS A 12 11.00 -1.96 -1.87
C LYS A 12 9.66 -2.56 -2.27
N GLN A 13 8.77 -2.84 -1.31
CA GLN A 13 7.43 -3.34 -1.60
C GLN A 13 6.60 -2.29 -2.34
N VAL A 14 6.68 -1.02 -1.94
CA VAL A 14 5.98 0.07 -2.65
C VAL A 14 6.55 0.29 -4.06
N GLN A 15 7.87 0.23 -4.24
CA GLN A 15 8.50 0.24 -5.57
C GLN A 15 7.99 -0.89 -6.46
N ARG A 16 7.88 -2.10 -5.90
CA ARG A 16 7.36 -3.24 -6.64
C ARG A 16 5.88 -3.08 -7.00
N LEU A 17 5.06 -2.52 -6.11
CA LEU A 17 3.67 -2.18 -6.42
C LEU A 17 3.59 -1.16 -7.56
N HIS A 18 4.44 -0.14 -7.56
CA HIS A 18 4.54 0.80 -8.66
C HIS A 18 4.88 0.10 -9.98
N GLY A 19 5.90 -0.76 -9.97
CA GLY A 19 6.32 -1.53 -11.13
C GLY A 19 5.21 -2.42 -11.70
N LEU A 20 4.46 -3.10 -10.83
CA LEU A 20 3.40 -4.05 -11.23
C LEU A 20 2.17 -3.36 -11.82
N TRP A 21 1.77 -2.20 -11.28
CA TRP A 21 0.47 -1.59 -11.59
C TRP A 21 0.57 -0.34 -12.46
N ILE A 22 1.75 0.28 -12.56
CA ILE A 22 1.89 1.64 -13.13
C ILE A 22 2.94 1.64 -14.23
N ASN A 23 4.20 1.37 -13.90
CA ASN A 23 5.29 1.36 -14.86
C ASN A 23 6.45 0.48 -14.36
N ALA A 24 6.65 -0.67 -15.01
CA ALA A 24 7.65 -1.66 -14.63
C ALA A 24 9.09 -1.15 -14.66
N SER A 25 9.39 -0.16 -15.52
CA SER A 25 10.74 0.40 -15.68
C SER A 25 10.98 1.64 -14.83
N ALA A 26 9.95 2.16 -14.17
CA ALA A 26 10.07 3.37 -13.37
C ALA A 26 10.69 3.09 -12.00
N HIS A 27 11.63 3.93 -11.63
CA HIS A 27 12.23 3.98 -10.30
C HIS A 27 11.82 5.29 -9.62
N PRO A 28 11.81 5.35 -8.27
CA PRO A 28 11.64 6.63 -7.58
C PRO A 28 12.72 7.60 -8.03
N SER A 29 12.33 8.76 -8.54
CA SER A 29 13.25 9.87 -8.81
C SER A 29 13.81 10.45 -7.51
N GLN A 30 13.07 10.30 -6.41
CA GLN A 30 13.47 10.75 -5.08
C GLN A 30 13.28 9.60 -4.07
N PRO A 31 14.23 8.63 -4.00
CA PRO A 31 14.09 7.44 -3.15
C PRO A 31 13.95 7.74 -1.65
N HIS A 32 14.68 8.75 -1.16
CA HIS A 32 14.61 9.19 0.24
C HIS A 32 13.21 9.71 0.63
N LEU A 33 12.50 10.33 -0.32
CA LEU A 33 11.13 10.79 -0.12
C LEU A 33 10.12 9.64 -0.08
N LEU A 34 10.38 8.55 -0.81
CA LEU A 34 9.60 7.33 -0.69
C LEU A 34 9.84 6.66 0.65
N GLU A 35 11.10 6.56 1.09
CA GLU A 35 11.46 6.01 2.39
C GLU A 35 10.80 6.78 3.52
N SER A 36 10.88 8.12 3.49
CA SER A 36 10.18 8.98 4.43
C SER A 36 8.66 8.73 4.43
N ALA A 37 8.04 8.59 3.26
CA ALA A 37 6.60 8.35 3.17
C ALA A 37 6.19 6.99 3.76
N VAL A 38 6.99 5.96 3.54
CA VAL A 38 6.74 4.60 4.05
C VAL A 38 7.02 4.49 5.56
N HIS A 39 7.97 5.26 6.08
CA HIS A 39 8.29 5.30 7.51
C HIS A 39 7.26 6.11 8.33
N SER A 40 6.62 7.12 7.72
CA SER A 40 5.63 7.97 8.40
C SER A 40 4.53 7.21 9.18
N PRO A 41 3.87 6.16 8.66
CA PRO A 41 2.88 5.42 9.46
C PRO A 41 3.51 4.66 10.65
N ILE A 42 4.78 4.27 10.55
CA ILE A 42 5.53 3.64 11.66
C ILE A 42 5.76 4.69 12.75
N ASP A 43 6.21 5.89 12.38
CA ASP A 43 6.37 7.01 13.31
C ASP A 43 5.06 7.38 13.99
N VAL A 44 3.97 7.51 13.23
CA VAL A 44 2.65 7.82 13.79
C VAL A 44 2.23 6.73 14.78
N HIS A 45 2.38 5.45 14.44
CA HIS A 45 2.05 4.37 15.36
C HIS A 45 2.87 4.45 16.67
N HIS A 46 4.19 4.63 16.57
CA HIS A 46 5.07 4.64 17.75
C HIS A 46 4.94 5.88 18.63
N TYR A 47 4.83 7.07 18.03
CA TYR A 47 4.88 8.32 18.79
C TYR A 47 3.51 8.81 19.27
N THR A 48 2.42 8.40 18.63
CA THR A 48 1.06 8.83 19.01
C THR A 48 0.18 7.70 19.56
N ASN A 49 0.70 6.46 19.61
CA ASN A 49 -0.05 5.25 19.95
C ASN A 49 -1.28 5.04 19.05
N GLN A 50 -1.21 5.49 17.79
CA GLN A 50 -2.29 5.23 16.83
C GLN A 50 -2.29 3.75 16.44
N GLU A 51 -3.37 3.05 16.79
CA GLU A 51 -3.56 1.62 16.45
C GLU A 51 -4.57 1.40 15.31
N ASP A 52 -5.31 2.44 14.91
CA ASP A 52 -6.26 2.35 13.82
C ASP A 52 -5.53 2.22 12.47
N VAL A 53 -5.64 1.02 11.89
CA VAL A 53 -5.05 0.67 10.60
C VAL A 53 -5.50 1.59 9.47
N PHE A 54 -6.74 2.09 9.49
CA PHE A 54 -7.25 2.96 8.44
C PHE A 54 -6.63 4.36 8.52
N GLN A 55 -6.37 4.84 9.73
CA GLN A 55 -5.66 6.11 9.97
C GLN A 55 -4.21 6.02 9.52
N LEU A 56 -3.53 4.90 9.84
CA LEU A 56 -2.17 4.64 9.37
C LEU A 56 -2.11 4.50 7.84
N ALA A 57 -3.12 3.88 7.24
CA ALA A 57 -3.22 3.76 5.78
C ALA A 57 -3.46 5.12 5.10
N ALA A 58 -4.29 5.99 5.71
CA ALA A 58 -4.49 7.37 5.26
C ALA A 58 -3.16 8.14 5.28
N ASN A 59 -2.43 8.10 6.39
CA ASN A 59 -1.11 8.71 6.51
C ASN A 59 -0.14 8.25 5.41
N LEU A 60 -0.04 6.94 5.17
CA LEU A 60 0.81 6.37 4.12
C LEU A 60 0.47 6.94 2.74
N SER A 61 -0.81 6.87 2.34
CA SER A 61 -1.24 7.32 1.00
C SER A 61 -1.04 8.82 0.80
N GLU A 62 -1.33 9.62 1.82
CA GLU A 62 -1.15 11.07 1.80
C GLU A 62 0.33 11.42 1.63
N LYS A 63 1.22 10.76 2.39
CA LYS A 63 2.66 11.00 2.31
C LYS A 63 3.26 10.60 0.98
N ILE A 64 2.88 9.45 0.41
CA ILE A 64 3.34 9.05 -0.93
C ILE A 64 2.94 10.10 -1.97
N MET A 65 1.72 10.63 -1.88
CA MET A 65 1.22 11.62 -2.83
C MET A 65 1.88 12.99 -2.65
N LYS A 66 1.99 13.49 -1.41
CA LYS A 66 2.60 14.79 -1.10
C LYS A 66 4.10 14.82 -1.37
N ASN A 67 4.79 13.71 -1.12
CA ASN A 67 6.24 13.65 -1.28
C ASN A 67 6.66 13.49 -2.75
N HIS A 68 5.75 13.14 -3.67
CA HIS A 68 6.05 12.98 -5.11
C HIS A 68 7.34 12.17 -5.42
N PRO A 69 7.53 10.96 -4.86
CA PRO A 69 8.80 10.24 -5.01
C PRO A 69 9.10 9.73 -6.42
N TYR A 70 8.12 9.73 -7.33
CA TYR A 70 8.25 9.33 -8.74
C TYR A 70 8.02 10.51 -9.68
N GLN A 71 8.55 10.44 -10.90
CA GLN A 71 8.27 11.42 -11.96
C GLN A 71 6.78 11.45 -12.36
N ASP A 72 6.15 10.27 -12.46
CA ASP A 72 4.71 10.11 -12.70
C ASP A 72 4.18 8.96 -11.83
N GLY A 73 2.88 8.92 -11.63
CA GLY A 73 2.20 7.80 -10.99
C GLY A 73 2.08 7.90 -9.47
N ASN A 74 2.47 9.01 -8.85
CA ASN A 74 2.40 9.19 -7.39
C ASN A 74 1.00 8.94 -6.81
N LYS A 75 -0.04 9.49 -7.46
CA LYS A 75 -1.45 9.27 -7.05
C LYS A 75 -1.84 7.78 -7.12
N ARG A 76 -1.52 7.14 -8.25
CA ARG A 76 -1.78 5.71 -8.46
C ARG A 76 -0.98 4.85 -7.47
N THR A 77 0.24 5.27 -7.14
CA THR A 77 1.11 4.60 -6.15
C THR A 77 0.49 4.67 -4.76
N GLY A 78 0.00 5.84 -4.34
CA GLY A 78 -0.71 6.00 -3.08
C GLY A 78 -1.94 5.10 -2.98
N LEU A 79 -2.73 4.99 -4.06
CA LEU A 79 -3.90 4.11 -4.12
C LEU A 79 -3.56 2.62 -4.01
N VAL A 80 -2.57 2.14 -4.76
CA VAL A 80 -2.18 0.72 -4.68
C VAL A 80 -1.48 0.40 -3.34
N ALA A 81 -0.75 1.36 -2.76
CA ALA A 81 -0.08 1.20 -1.48
C ALA A 81 -1.08 1.10 -0.32
N VAL A 82 -2.10 1.96 -0.27
CA VAL A 82 -3.13 1.88 0.79
C VAL A 82 -3.90 0.56 0.72
N ASP A 83 -4.30 0.14 -0.48
CA ASP A 83 -5.02 -1.12 -0.66
C ASP A 83 -4.16 -2.31 -0.24
N MET A 84 -2.86 -2.31 -0.56
CA MET A 84 -1.95 -3.36 -0.11
C MET A 84 -1.71 -3.33 1.40
N PHE A 85 -1.52 -2.15 2.00
CA PHE A 85 -1.33 -1.98 3.44
C PHE A 85 -2.55 -2.51 4.22
N LEU A 86 -3.76 -2.20 3.78
CA LEU A 86 -4.99 -2.72 4.37
C LEU A 86 -5.09 -4.25 4.19
N LYS A 87 -4.72 -4.77 3.01
CA LYS A 87 -4.73 -6.21 2.71
C LYS A 87 -3.85 -7.03 3.65
N VAL A 88 -2.62 -6.58 3.92
CA VAL A 88 -1.73 -7.32 4.83
C VAL A 88 -2.22 -7.26 6.29
N ASN A 89 -2.97 -6.22 6.63
CA ASN A 89 -3.62 -6.04 7.93
C ASN A 89 -5.04 -6.65 8.01
N GLY A 90 -5.50 -7.39 7.00
CA GLY A 90 -6.75 -8.15 7.06
C GLY A 90 -8.00 -7.41 6.56
N TYR A 91 -7.82 -6.35 5.78
CA TYR A 91 -8.89 -5.56 5.18
C TYR A 91 -8.73 -5.48 3.67
N ARG A 92 -9.83 -5.45 2.93
CA ARG A 92 -9.81 -5.25 1.48
C ARG A 92 -10.53 -3.95 1.17
N LEU A 93 -9.79 -2.99 0.60
CA LEU A 93 -10.34 -1.71 0.16
C LEU A 93 -10.85 -1.81 -1.28
N LEU A 94 -10.06 -2.41 -2.17
CA LEU A 94 -10.38 -2.53 -3.59
C LEU A 94 -10.59 -3.99 -4.00
N ASN A 95 -11.61 -4.21 -4.84
CA ASN A 95 -11.78 -5.48 -5.55
C ASN A 95 -10.67 -5.68 -6.58
N ALA A 96 -10.36 -4.63 -7.36
CA ALA A 96 -9.26 -4.58 -8.31
C ALA A 96 -8.65 -3.16 -8.30
N PRO A 97 -7.35 -3.02 -8.03
CA PRO A 97 -6.67 -1.73 -8.07
C PRO A 97 -6.66 -1.14 -9.49
N LEU A 98 -6.84 0.19 -9.59
CA LEU A 98 -6.78 0.96 -10.85
C LEU A 98 -7.81 0.55 -11.92
N LYS A 99 -8.80 -0.27 -11.55
CA LYS A 99 -9.94 -0.54 -12.43
C LYS A 99 -10.69 0.77 -12.66
N LYS A 100 -11.09 1.03 -13.90
CA LYS A 100 -11.92 2.20 -14.26
C LYS A 100 -13.36 2.01 -13.79
N ASP A 101 -13.59 2.11 -12.49
CA ASP A 101 -14.91 2.08 -11.85
C ASP A 101 -15.08 3.24 -10.85
N GLN A 102 -16.32 3.47 -10.44
CA GLN A 102 -16.68 4.59 -9.58
C GLN A 102 -15.92 4.56 -8.24
N VAL A 103 -15.73 3.37 -7.67
CA VAL A 103 -15.04 3.21 -6.38
C VAL A 103 -13.58 3.64 -6.45
N ASN A 104 -12.84 3.20 -7.47
CA ASN A 104 -11.45 3.63 -7.65
C ASN A 104 -11.34 5.14 -7.91
N MET A 105 -12.28 5.71 -8.67
CA MET A 105 -12.31 7.14 -8.96
C MET A 105 -12.61 7.97 -7.69
N ASP A 106 -13.60 7.57 -6.91
CA ASP A 106 -13.98 8.25 -5.66
C ASP A 106 -12.85 8.20 -4.63
N LEU A 107 -12.18 7.05 -4.50
CA LEU A 107 -11.01 6.92 -3.63
C LEU A 107 -9.86 7.81 -4.07
N ALA A 108 -9.53 7.84 -5.36
CA ALA A 108 -8.49 8.73 -5.88
C ALA A 108 -8.84 10.21 -5.65
N ASN A 109 -10.11 10.58 -5.78
CA ASN A 109 -10.59 11.94 -5.50
C ASN A 109 -10.52 12.28 -4.01
N ALA A 110 -10.90 11.36 -3.13
CA ALA A 110 -10.79 11.52 -1.68
C ALA A 110 -9.33 11.72 -1.24
N GLN A 111 -8.42 10.93 -1.81
CA GLN A 111 -6.98 11.10 -1.59
C GLN A 111 -6.48 12.46 -2.08
N VAL A 112 -6.92 12.91 -3.25
CA VAL A 112 -6.58 14.24 -3.76
C VAL A 112 -7.11 15.33 -2.83
N ALA A 113 -8.35 15.22 -2.35
CA ALA A 113 -8.93 16.15 -1.39
C ALA A 113 -8.14 16.21 -0.08
N ALA A 114 -7.61 15.09 0.40
CA ALA A 114 -6.77 15.07 1.60
C ALA A 114 -5.43 15.80 1.37
N VAL A 115 -4.77 15.56 0.24
CA VAL A 115 -3.47 16.20 -0.03
C VAL A 115 -3.57 17.68 -0.35
N THR A 116 -4.71 18.13 -0.87
CA THR A 116 -5.02 19.55 -1.09
C THR A 116 -5.61 20.23 0.15
N ASN A 117 -5.59 19.57 1.31
CA ASN A 117 -6.11 20.05 2.60
C ASN A 117 -7.63 20.36 2.58
N GLN A 118 -8.38 19.82 1.62
CA GLN A 118 -9.84 19.88 1.63
C GLN A 118 -10.43 18.85 2.60
N TRP A 119 -9.74 17.72 2.80
CA TRP A 119 -10.06 16.69 3.79
C TRP A 119 -8.92 16.57 4.81
N SER A 120 -9.26 16.29 6.07
CA SER A 120 -8.25 15.90 7.06
C SER A 120 -7.79 14.46 6.81
N ALA A 121 -6.58 14.12 7.27
CA ALA A 121 -6.09 12.73 7.26
C ALA A 121 -7.06 11.78 7.98
N SER A 122 -7.67 12.25 9.09
CA SER A 122 -8.65 11.46 9.83
C SER A 122 -9.94 11.20 9.07
N ARG A 123 -10.42 12.19 8.30
CA ARG A 123 -11.58 12.00 7.42
C ARG A 123 -11.27 10.97 6.33
N LEU A 124 -10.07 11.00 5.76
CA LEU A 124 -9.64 10.00 4.78
C LEU A 124 -9.57 8.60 5.40
N GLY A 125 -9.04 8.47 6.62
CA GLY A 125 -9.03 7.20 7.36
C GLY A 125 -10.44 6.63 7.58
N ASN A 126 -11.36 7.46 8.07
CA ASN A 126 -12.76 7.04 8.28
C ASN A 126 -13.45 6.66 6.96
N TYR A 127 -13.09 7.30 5.86
CA TYR A 127 -13.59 6.94 4.53
C TYR A 127 -13.04 5.59 4.04
N TYR A 128 -11.77 5.29 4.33
CA TYR A 128 -11.24 3.95 4.06
C TYR A 128 -11.94 2.88 4.89
N GLU A 129 -12.20 3.16 6.16
CA GLU A 129 -12.94 2.25 7.04
C GLU A 129 -14.34 1.94 6.48
N SER A 130 -15.08 2.96 6.03
CA SER A 130 -16.44 2.77 5.53
C SER A 130 -16.54 1.96 4.23
N LEU A 131 -15.47 1.94 3.44
CA LEU A 131 -15.38 1.17 2.19
C LEU A 131 -14.76 -0.22 2.39
N ALA A 132 -13.96 -0.40 3.43
CA ALA A 132 -13.18 -1.61 3.62
C ALA A 132 -14.04 -2.79 4.09
N MET A 133 -13.81 -3.95 3.48
CA MET A 133 -14.38 -5.21 3.94
C MET A 133 -13.34 -6.01 4.71
N ARG A 134 -13.72 -6.60 5.85
CA ARG A 134 -12.84 -7.54 6.56
C ARG A 134 -12.55 -8.73 5.64
N SER A 135 -11.28 -9.04 5.46
CA SER A 135 -10.80 -10.12 4.60
C SER A 135 -9.89 -11.03 5.39
N ARG A 136 -10.18 -12.34 5.44
CA ARG A 136 -9.18 -13.29 5.96
C ARG A 136 -7.95 -13.22 5.05
N PRO A 137 -6.73 -12.99 5.58
CA PRO A 137 -5.53 -13.03 4.75
C PRO A 137 -5.42 -14.45 4.17
N SER A 138 -5.48 -14.58 2.84
CA SER A 138 -5.19 -15.86 2.21
C SER A 138 -3.70 -16.18 2.39
N ILE A 139 -3.37 -17.40 2.81
CA ILE A 139 -1.98 -17.86 2.99
C ILE A 139 -1.16 -17.65 1.72
N SER A 140 -1.76 -17.91 0.55
CA SER A 140 -1.15 -17.64 -0.77
C SER A 140 -0.73 -16.17 -0.92
N ARG A 141 -1.51 -15.23 -0.39
CA ARG A 141 -1.28 -13.80 -0.49
C ARG A 141 -0.23 -13.29 0.51
N LEU A 142 -0.10 -13.94 1.68
CA LEU A 142 1.01 -13.71 2.61
C LEU A 142 2.34 -14.18 2.00
N ILE A 143 2.33 -15.33 1.30
CA ILE A 143 3.49 -15.82 0.56
C ILE A 143 3.85 -14.86 -0.57
N THR A 144 2.88 -14.41 -1.38
CA THR A 144 3.14 -13.38 -2.41
C THR A 144 3.75 -12.12 -1.78
N PHE A 145 3.24 -11.66 -0.64
CA PHE A 145 3.78 -10.49 0.07
C PHE A 145 5.24 -10.70 0.53
N SER A 146 5.57 -11.86 1.09
CA SER A 146 6.97 -12.20 1.41
C SER A 146 7.83 -12.27 0.14
N ALA A 147 7.29 -12.79 -0.96
CA ALA A 147 7.95 -12.88 -2.25
C ALA A 147 8.07 -11.52 -2.98
N LEU A 148 7.30 -10.50 -2.58
CA LEU A 148 7.50 -9.11 -3.03
C LEU A 148 8.84 -8.55 -2.51
N SER A 149 9.36 -9.10 -1.41
CA SER A 149 10.67 -8.76 -0.83
C SER A 149 11.85 -9.56 -1.39
N ILE A 150 11.59 -10.62 -2.17
CA ILE A 150 12.63 -11.48 -2.74
C ILE A 150 13.03 -10.96 -4.13
N PRO A 151 14.33 -10.67 -4.37
CA PRO A 151 14.83 -10.30 -5.70
C PRO A 151 14.64 -11.46 -6.69
N GLU A 152 14.37 -11.15 -7.97
CA GLU A 152 14.00 -12.16 -9.00
C GLU A 152 15.02 -13.30 -9.13
N ASN A 153 16.30 -13.06 -8.81
CA ASN A 153 17.38 -14.04 -8.86
C ASN A 153 17.33 -15.12 -7.76
N GLN A 154 16.40 -15.05 -6.81
CA GLN A 154 16.25 -16.03 -5.73
C GLN A 154 14.91 -16.79 -5.77
N ARG A 155 14.14 -16.65 -6.85
CA ARG A 155 12.99 -17.53 -7.12
C ARG A 155 13.51 -18.89 -7.56
N LEU A 156 13.70 -19.81 -6.61
CA LEU A 156 13.88 -21.22 -6.93
C LEU A 156 12.62 -21.68 -7.67
N LEU A 157 12.72 -21.85 -8.99
CA LEU A 157 11.72 -22.57 -9.77
C LEU A 157 11.68 -24.01 -9.22
N PRO A 158 10.51 -24.57 -8.87
CA PRO A 158 10.43 -26.00 -8.64
C PRO A 158 10.83 -26.68 -9.95
N GLN A 159 11.98 -27.36 -9.95
CA GLN A 159 12.36 -28.18 -11.08
C GLN A 159 11.30 -29.27 -11.20
N LEU A 160 10.49 -29.17 -12.26
CA LEU A 160 9.65 -30.27 -12.71
C LEU A 160 10.60 -31.37 -13.19
N HIS A 161 10.91 -32.28 -12.28
CA HIS A 161 11.54 -33.55 -12.62
C HIS A 161 10.50 -34.35 -13.39
N ILE A 162 10.63 -34.37 -14.72
CA ILE A 162 9.89 -35.30 -15.58
C ILE A 162 10.73 -36.58 -15.61
N PRO A 163 10.32 -37.68 -14.96
CA PRO A 163 11.00 -38.95 -15.12
C PRO A 163 10.78 -39.47 -16.54
N GLN A 164 11.87 -39.94 -17.17
CA GLN A 164 11.86 -40.73 -18.40
C GLN A 164 11.35 -42.14 -18.11
#